data_AF-A0A1X4I2F5-F1
#
_entry.id   AF-A0A1X4I2F5-F1
#
_cell.length_a   1.000
_cell.length_b   1.000
_cell.length_c   1.000
_cell.angle_alpha   90.00
_cell.angle_beta   90.00
_cell.angle_gamma   90.00
#
_symmetry.space_group_name_H-M   'P 1'
#
loop_
_entity.id
_entity.type
_entity.pdbx_description
1 polymer ?
#
loop_
_entity_poly.entity_id
_entity_poly.type
_entity_poly.pdbx_seq_one_letter_code
_entity_poly.pdbx_strand_id
1 'polypeptide(L)'
;GLHSDPARPVTDATRERALRLVRALRLAFGAAIEDDSRYGDLLAGIGALETMRAADPALRDLGPFSMDLFERAAHAGGQAGPATDAYRDLLDRAADAVHRQPGAVLSDFVTLPHVTAAARRLGGLTEQELDTEAARVLRLGNGPAAVGAPERARLFWATVKVLEWESRTPDPDALTGRILHLDRPDPARRPELLDLVAQAAAVGVDVDNPTELGAFHLETLGALAPRTQLLDPNGVPTGRRWSPTPPNAAPTTLTDRVVVAAPQQGGGYRAVGQERPPWSAPGGSPAYLVWAGGGRDHLLMTLPGGFRARVPYDEVAELLARDPVLNTRPQDTTDVVLAVPKAAPAAATGPAAGGTPDTDPQAVVSAGTGRTVWASQGSVSLAPTGPSRPYVPSLLPSAPGRPAAADWAA
;
A
#
# COMPACT_ATOMS: atom_id res chain seq x y z
N GLY A 1 7.38 34.47 18.94
CA GLY A 1 8.00 33.96 17.70
C GLY A 1 9.29 33.22 18.03
N LEU A 2 9.75 32.33 17.14
CA LEU A 2 10.96 31.49 17.36
C LEU A 2 12.28 32.28 17.38
N HIS A 3 12.24 33.56 17.03
CA HIS A 3 13.34 34.51 17.13
C HIS A 3 12.78 35.84 17.63
N SER A 4 13.42 36.41 18.65
CA SER A 4 12.92 37.59 19.38
C SER A 4 13.94 38.72 19.50
N ASP A 5 15.20 38.49 19.11
CA ASP A 5 16.29 39.47 19.22
C ASP A 5 16.76 39.92 17.83
N PRO A 6 16.22 41.03 17.29
CA PRO A 6 16.55 41.50 15.95
C PRO A 6 18.02 41.94 15.79
N ALA A 7 18.77 42.09 16.90
CA ALA A 7 20.19 42.43 16.85
C ALA A 7 21.10 41.20 16.63
N ARG A 8 20.56 39.98 16.73
CA ARG A 8 21.32 38.74 16.51
C ARG A 8 20.95 38.09 15.18
N PRO A 9 21.92 37.54 14.44
CA PRO A 9 21.63 36.76 13.24
C PRO A 9 20.80 35.53 13.61
N VAL A 10 19.81 35.21 12.78
CA VAL A 10 19.02 33.98 12.90
C VAL A 10 19.93 32.79 12.61
N THR A 11 19.95 31.81 13.51
CA THR A 11 20.72 30.57 13.30
C THR A 11 20.07 29.72 12.21
N ASP A 12 20.87 28.89 11.51
CA ASP A 12 20.35 27.97 10.48
C ASP A 12 19.29 27.03 11.05
N ALA A 13 19.48 26.53 12.28
CA ALA A 13 18.50 25.68 12.95
C ALA A 13 17.15 26.39 13.19
N THR A 14 17.16 27.66 13.58
CA THR A 14 15.93 28.44 13.75
C THR A 14 15.26 28.71 12.40
N ARG A 15 16.04 28.99 11.36
CA ARG A 15 15.54 29.17 9.99
C ARG A 15 14.88 27.90 9.47
N GLU A 16 15.52 26.75 9.60
CA GLU A 16 14.96 25.44 9.19
C GLU A 16 13.66 25.12 9.93
N ARG A 17 13.63 25.39 11.23
CA ARG A 17 12.42 25.21 12.04
C ARG A 17 11.28 26.10 11.54
N ALA A 18 11.54 27.38 11.32
CA ALA A 18 10.55 28.32 10.79
C ALA A 18 10.03 27.88 9.41
N LEU A 19 10.91 27.47 8.49
CA LEU A 19 10.53 26.96 7.17
C LEU A 19 9.64 25.72 7.25
N ARG A 20 9.90 24.82 8.22
CA ARG A 20 9.04 23.66 8.46
C ARG A 20 7.63 24.07 8.91
N LEU A 21 7.51 25.08 9.77
CA LEU A 21 6.21 25.60 10.20
C LEU A 21 5.46 26.28 9.06
N VAL A 22 6.15 27.09 8.24
CA VAL A 22 5.55 27.70 7.03
C VAL A 22 5.05 26.62 6.07
N ARG A 23 5.82 25.55 5.87
CA ARG A 23 5.38 24.41 5.05
C ARG A 23 4.13 23.75 5.64
N ALA A 24 4.04 23.61 6.95
CA ALA A 24 2.86 23.06 7.61
C ALA A 24 1.61 23.94 7.40
N LEU A 25 1.76 25.26 7.48
CA LEU A 25 0.68 26.21 7.15
C LEU A 25 0.23 26.06 5.69
N ARG A 26 1.17 26.00 4.74
CA ARG A 26 0.83 25.79 3.31
C ARG A 26 0.08 24.49 3.06
N LEU A 27 0.43 23.42 3.79
CA LEU A 27 -0.27 22.14 3.66
C LEU A 27 -1.69 22.19 4.24
N ALA A 28 -1.92 22.94 5.33
CA ALA A 28 -3.23 23.05 5.97
C ALA A 28 -4.17 24.06 5.28
N PHE A 29 -3.62 25.14 4.73
CA PHE A 29 -4.38 26.29 4.22
C PHE A 29 -4.26 26.53 2.71
N GLY A 30 -3.35 25.83 2.03
CA GLY A 30 -3.03 26.03 0.62
C GLY A 30 -1.80 26.91 0.39
N ALA A 31 -1.29 26.89 -0.84
CA ALA A 31 -0.01 27.50 -1.20
C ALA A 31 0.01 29.04 -1.24
N ALA A 32 -1.15 29.69 -1.17
CA ALA A 32 -1.30 31.15 -1.19
C ALA A 32 -1.63 31.74 0.19
N ILE A 33 -1.40 30.98 1.27
CA ILE A 33 -1.75 31.41 2.64
C ILE A 33 -1.00 32.68 3.07
N GLU A 34 0.16 32.97 2.47
CA GLU A 34 0.92 34.19 2.73
C GLU A 34 0.21 35.47 2.32
N ASP A 35 -0.75 35.39 1.40
CA ASP A 35 -1.55 36.53 0.96
C ASP A 35 -2.76 36.80 1.89
N ASP A 36 -3.05 35.89 2.83
CA ASP A 36 -4.11 36.09 3.83
C ASP A 36 -3.68 37.18 4.82
N SER A 37 -4.56 38.15 5.08
CA SER A 37 -4.31 39.24 6.03
C SER A 37 -3.98 38.77 7.44
N ARG A 38 -4.39 37.55 7.82
CA ARG A 38 -4.13 36.92 9.13
C ARG A 38 -2.88 36.04 9.13
N TYR A 39 -2.10 35.99 8.04
CA TYR A 39 -0.91 35.14 7.96
C TYR A 39 0.05 35.38 9.13
N GLY A 40 0.20 36.63 9.57
CA GLY A 40 1.01 36.96 10.75
C GLY A 40 0.52 36.28 12.04
N ASP A 41 -0.79 36.23 12.26
CA ASP A 41 -1.40 35.59 13.42
C ASP A 41 -1.25 34.07 13.36
N LEU A 42 -1.47 33.47 12.18
CA LEU A 42 -1.27 32.04 11.96
C LEU A 42 0.19 31.63 12.20
N LEU A 43 1.14 32.45 11.73
CA LEU A 43 2.57 32.24 11.95
C LEU A 43 2.94 32.36 13.44
N ALA A 44 2.33 33.29 14.17
CA ALA A 44 2.51 33.43 15.61
C ALA A 44 1.96 32.20 16.35
N GLY A 45 0.75 31.75 16.02
CA GLY A 45 0.11 30.57 16.60
C GLY A 45 0.89 29.29 16.37
N ILE A 46 1.41 29.05 15.15
CA ILE A 46 2.14 27.81 14.88
C ILE A 46 3.52 27.83 15.52
N GLY A 47 4.11 29.02 15.64
CA GLY A 47 5.32 29.23 16.45
C GLY A 47 5.07 28.93 17.92
N ALA A 48 3.91 29.32 18.46
CA ALA A 48 3.52 29.01 19.83
C ALA A 48 3.37 27.51 20.06
N LEU A 49 2.75 26.77 19.13
CA LEU A 49 2.67 25.31 19.20
C LEU A 49 4.05 24.63 19.22
N GLU A 50 4.99 25.09 18.39
CA GLU A 50 6.37 24.55 18.42
C GLU A 50 7.10 24.89 19.72
N THR A 51 6.88 26.08 20.29
CA THR A 51 7.39 26.44 21.61
C THR A 51 6.83 25.50 22.68
N MET A 52 5.52 25.25 22.67
CA MET A 52 4.86 24.32 23.60
C MET A 52 5.40 22.89 23.45
N ARG A 53 5.57 22.39 22.22
CA ARG A 53 6.13 21.06 21.95
C ARG A 53 7.58 20.95 22.45
N ALA A 54 8.39 21.98 22.24
CA ALA A 54 9.78 22.01 22.68
C ALA A 54 9.90 22.09 24.22
N ALA A 55 8.92 22.70 24.90
CA ALA A 55 8.83 22.73 26.36
C ALA A 55 8.28 21.42 26.96
N ASP A 56 7.57 20.63 26.17
CA ASP A 56 6.90 19.40 26.62
C ASP A 56 7.91 18.26 26.86
N PRO A 57 8.07 17.75 28.10
CA PRO A 57 9.02 16.68 28.40
C PRO A 57 8.75 15.38 27.65
N ALA A 58 7.49 15.10 27.28
CA ALA A 58 7.13 13.89 26.54
C ALA A 58 7.42 14.01 25.05
N LEU A 59 7.47 15.24 24.51
CA LEU A 59 7.53 15.47 23.05
C LEU A 59 8.81 16.14 22.56
N ARG A 60 9.57 16.78 23.45
CA ARG A 60 10.77 17.57 23.08
C ARG A 60 11.84 16.72 22.37
N ASP A 61 11.96 15.45 22.75
CA ASP A 61 13.00 14.53 22.27
C ASP A 61 12.54 13.67 21.06
N LEU A 62 11.30 13.81 20.61
CA LEU A 62 10.71 13.03 19.51
C LEU A 62 11.04 13.58 18.11
N GLY A 63 11.86 14.62 18.04
CA GLY A 63 12.21 15.31 16.80
C GLY A 63 11.36 16.57 16.56
N PRO A 64 11.38 17.10 15.33
CA PRO A 64 10.78 18.40 15.04
C PRO A 64 9.24 18.35 14.90
N PHE A 65 8.61 19.53 14.90
CA PHE A 65 7.19 19.69 14.55
C PHE A 65 6.82 18.93 13.27
N SER A 66 5.69 18.22 13.27
CA SER A 66 5.22 17.42 12.13
C SER A 66 3.79 17.76 11.76
N MET A 67 3.39 17.41 10.53
CA MET A 67 1.98 17.47 10.13
C MET A 67 1.10 16.54 10.95
N ASP A 68 1.59 15.33 11.28
CA ASP A 68 0.88 14.38 12.13
C ASP A 68 0.51 14.98 13.49
N LEU A 69 1.40 15.77 14.10
CA LEU A 69 1.12 16.46 15.37
C LEU A 69 0.10 17.58 15.18
N PHE A 70 0.25 18.38 14.12
CA PHE A 70 -0.61 19.51 13.84
C PHE A 70 -2.05 19.08 13.58
N GLU A 71 -2.24 18.04 12.77
CA GLU A 71 -3.54 17.45 12.47
C GLU A 71 -4.22 16.93 13.73
N ARG A 72 -3.53 16.14 14.55
CA ARG A 72 -4.09 15.61 15.79
C ARG A 72 -4.42 16.70 16.80
N ALA A 73 -3.57 17.72 16.91
CA ALA A 73 -3.83 18.85 17.78
C ALA A 73 -5.06 19.66 17.34
N ALA A 74 -5.29 19.80 16.03
CA ALA A 74 -6.45 20.52 15.50
C ALA A 74 -7.75 19.74 15.76
N HIS A 75 -7.71 18.42 15.68
CA HIS A 75 -8.91 17.57 15.78
C HIS A 75 -9.19 17.00 17.19
N ALA A 76 -8.31 17.21 18.16
CA ALA A 76 -8.43 16.68 19.52
C ALA A 76 -9.73 17.05 20.26
N GLY A 77 -10.43 18.11 19.81
CA GLY A 77 -11.70 18.58 20.40
C GLY A 77 -12.98 18.11 19.70
N GLY A 78 -12.89 17.28 18.65
CA GLY A 78 -14.06 16.78 17.92
C GLY A 78 -14.89 17.88 17.24
N GLN A 79 -14.27 19.00 16.88
CA GLN A 79 -14.96 20.10 16.22
C GLN A 79 -15.55 19.64 14.87
N ALA A 80 -16.86 19.82 14.72
CA ALA A 80 -17.55 19.64 13.45
C ALA A 80 -17.46 20.94 12.65
N GLY A 81 -16.71 20.95 11.55
CA GLY A 81 -16.52 22.11 10.69
C GLY A 81 -15.50 21.82 9.58
N PRO A 82 -15.28 22.77 8.64
CA PRO A 82 -14.20 22.65 7.68
C PRO A 82 -12.86 22.46 8.42
N ALA A 83 -12.03 21.53 7.94
CA ALA A 83 -10.74 21.22 8.58
C ALA A 83 -9.88 22.48 8.83
N THR A 84 -9.96 23.44 7.90
CA THR A 84 -9.24 24.71 7.97
C THR A 84 -9.61 25.57 9.19
N ASP A 85 -10.84 25.50 9.68
CA ASP A 85 -11.28 26.27 10.85
C ASP A 85 -10.75 25.67 12.15
N ALA A 86 -10.70 24.33 12.25
CA ALA A 86 -10.08 23.66 13.39
C ALA A 86 -8.60 24.02 13.54
N TYR A 87 -7.88 24.18 12.41
CA TYR A 87 -6.51 24.69 12.44
C TYR A 87 -6.44 26.14 12.93
N ARG A 88 -7.31 27.05 12.46
CA ARG A 88 -7.31 28.46 12.91
C ARG A 88 -7.56 28.57 14.41
N ASP A 89 -8.63 27.91 14.88
CA ASP A 89 -9.02 27.91 16.29
C ASP A 89 -7.90 27.37 17.19
N LEU A 90 -7.17 26.34 16.73
CA LEU A 90 -6.00 25.84 17.46
C LEU A 90 -4.89 26.88 17.54
N LEU A 91 -4.56 27.52 16.40
CA LEU A 91 -3.45 28.47 16.30
C LEU A 91 -3.70 29.73 17.13
N ASP A 92 -4.93 30.26 17.10
CA ASP A 92 -5.33 31.43 17.90
C ASP A 92 -5.22 31.12 19.40
N ARG A 93 -5.77 29.98 19.84
CA ARG A 93 -5.67 29.54 21.24
C ARG A 93 -4.23 29.29 21.68
N ALA A 94 -3.37 28.77 20.79
CA ALA A 94 -1.97 28.50 21.11
C ALA A 94 -1.19 29.80 21.32
N ALA A 95 -1.40 30.80 20.46
CA ALA A 95 -0.81 32.13 20.62
C ALA A 95 -1.20 32.75 21.97
N ASP A 96 -2.49 32.73 22.30
CA ASP A 96 -3.01 33.25 23.57
C ASP A 96 -2.47 32.49 24.79
N ALA A 97 -2.31 31.17 24.69
CA ALA A 97 -1.81 30.34 25.78
C ALA A 97 -0.34 30.66 26.10
N VAL A 98 0.53 30.73 25.08
CA VAL A 98 1.95 31.06 25.27
C VAL A 98 2.14 32.51 25.71
N HIS A 99 1.28 33.44 25.24
CA HIS A 99 1.31 34.82 25.70
C HIS A 99 1.03 34.92 27.21
N ARG A 100 0.03 34.18 27.70
CA ARG A 100 -0.34 34.16 29.14
C ARG A 100 0.66 33.36 29.98
N GLN A 101 1.21 32.28 29.44
CA GLN A 101 2.13 31.39 30.13
C GLN A 101 3.26 30.96 29.17
N PRO A 102 4.42 31.63 29.19
CA PRO A 102 5.53 31.32 28.28
C PRO A 102 6.08 29.89 28.39
N GLY A 103 5.84 29.21 29.51
CA GLY A 103 6.24 27.82 29.76
C GLY A 103 5.11 26.80 29.58
N ALA A 104 4.02 27.15 28.88
CA ALA A 104 2.94 26.21 28.60
C ALA A 104 3.46 25.02 27.78
N VAL A 105 3.02 23.81 28.12
CA VAL A 105 3.42 22.56 27.45
C VAL A 105 2.26 22.03 26.59
N LEU A 106 2.59 21.32 25.51
CA LEU A 106 1.60 20.95 24.50
C LEU A 106 0.58 19.92 25.03
N SER A 107 1.03 18.92 25.79
CA SER A 107 0.18 17.87 26.36
C SER A 107 -0.80 18.38 27.44
N ASP A 108 -0.50 19.50 28.09
CA ASP A 108 -1.43 20.19 29.00
C ASP A 108 -2.42 21.08 28.24
N PHE A 109 -2.03 21.57 27.07
CA PHE A 109 -2.83 22.46 26.23
C PHE A 109 -3.85 21.71 25.37
N VAL A 110 -3.50 20.53 24.84
CA VAL A 110 -4.37 19.68 24.01
C VAL A 110 -4.27 18.23 24.44
N THR A 111 -5.42 17.57 24.58
CA THR A 111 -5.50 16.15 24.95
C THR A 111 -5.12 15.25 23.78
N LEU A 112 -3.91 14.69 23.84
CA LEU A 112 -3.35 13.81 22.80
C LEU A 112 -3.02 12.41 23.39
N PRO A 113 -4.04 11.59 23.73
CA PRO A 113 -3.83 10.39 24.54
C PRO A 113 -2.92 9.36 23.86
N HIS A 114 -3.12 9.12 22.56
CA HIS A 114 -2.32 8.17 21.79
C HIS A 114 -0.88 8.66 21.56
N VAL A 115 -0.67 9.97 21.40
CA VAL A 115 0.67 10.59 21.27
C VAL A 115 1.44 10.42 22.57
N THR A 116 0.83 10.77 23.71
CA THR A 116 1.47 10.62 25.02
C THR A 116 1.70 9.15 25.38
N ALA A 117 0.79 8.25 25.00
CA ALA A 117 0.97 6.81 25.20
C ALA A 117 2.14 6.25 24.37
N ALA A 118 2.27 6.63 23.10
CA ALA A 118 3.41 6.26 22.26
C ALA A 118 4.73 6.80 22.83
N ALA A 119 4.75 8.05 23.28
CA ALA A 119 5.93 8.68 23.88
C ALA A 119 6.39 7.92 25.13
N ARG A 120 5.44 7.56 26.01
CA ARG A 120 5.73 6.75 27.21
C ARG A 120 6.24 5.35 26.87
N ARG A 121 5.64 4.70 25.86
CA ARG A 121 6.05 3.35 25.41
C ARG A 121 7.48 3.35 24.88
N LEU A 122 7.82 4.28 24.00
CA LEU A 122 9.13 4.34 23.37
C LEU A 122 10.21 4.95 24.29
N GLY A 123 9.85 5.89 25.15
CA GLY A 123 10.77 6.50 26.13
C GLY A 123 11.26 5.54 27.22
N GLY A 124 10.65 4.36 27.35
CA GLY A 124 11.12 3.28 28.23
C GLY A 124 12.23 2.41 27.63
N LEU A 125 12.54 2.58 26.34
CA LEU A 125 13.55 1.80 25.62
C LEU A 125 14.93 2.46 25.70
N THR A 126 15.98 1.65 25.73
CA THR A 126 17.34 2.13 25.42
C THR A 126 17.44 2.57 23.96
N GLU A 127 18.45 3.38 23.61
CA GLU A 127 18.66 3.78 22.21
C GLU A 127 18.83 2.59 21.28
N GLN A 128 19.53 1.54 21.73
CA GLN A 128 19.73 0.31 20.95
C GLN A 128 18.42 -0.45 20.71
N GLU A 129 17.55 -0.55 21.72
CA GLU A 129 16.24 -1.17 21.58
C GLU A 129 15.33 -0.36 20.67
N LEU A 130 15.36 0.98 20.80
CA LEU A 130 14.61 1.87 19.92
C LEU A 130 15.05 1.74 18.46
N ASP A 131 16.36 1.65 18.19
CA ASP A 131 16.89 1.48 16.84
C ASP A 131 16.59 0.08 16.30
N THR A 132 16.57 -0.93 17.16
CA THR A 132 16.16 -2.29 16.79
C THR A 132 14.70 -2.33 16.38
N GLU A 133 13.84 -1.70 17.17
CA GLU A 133 12.41 -1.61 16.89
C GLU A 133 12.13 -0.79 15.63
N ALA A 134 12.82 0.34 15.45
CA ALA A 134 12.70 1.16 14.25
C ALA A 134 13.13 0.39 13.01
N ALA A 135 14.26 -0.30 13.03
CA ALA A 135 14.71 -1.10 11.89
C ALA A 135 13.72 -2.23 11.54
N ARG A 136 13.10 -2.84 12.56
CA ARG A 136 12.09 -3.90 12.38
C ARG A 136 10.80 -3.35 11.76
N VAL A 137 10.20 -2.32 12.35
CA VAL A 137 8.93 -1.73 11.88
C VAL A 137 9.09 -1.02 10.54
N LEU A 138 10.23 -0.37 10.29
CA LEU A 138 10.50 0.29 9.01
C LEU A 138 11.09 -0.66 7.95
N ARG A 139 11.28 -1.95 8.30
CA ARG A 139 11.85 -3.00 7.44
C ARG A 139 13.18 -2.58 6.78
N LEU A 140 14.07 -1.95 7.55
CA LEU A 140 15.35 -1.45 7.04
C LEU A 140 16.32 -2.62 6.79
N GLY A 141 16.70 -2.83 5.52
CA GLY A 141 17.60 -3.93 5.14
C GLY A 141 19.00 -3.86 5.76
N ASN A 142 19.44 -2.66 6.17
CA ASN A 142 20.74 -2.43 6.83
C ASN A 142 20.66 -2.55 8.37
N GLY A 143 19.50 -2.91 8.91
CA GLY A 143 19.30 -3.09 10.34
C GLY A 143 19.38 -1.79 11.16
N PRO A 144 19.63 -1.91 12.48
CA PRO A 144 19.61 -0.78 13.42
C PRO A 144 20.64 0.31 13.10
N ALA A 145 21.74 -0.05 12.43
CA ALA A 145 22.81 0.91 12.07
C ALA A 145 22.37 1.99 11.07
N ALA A 146 21.25 1.78 10.37
CA ALA A 146 20.68 2.76 9.45
C ALA A 146 19.64 3.70 10.09
N VAL A 147 19.37 3.55 11.39
CA VAL A 147 18.35 4.33 12.08
C VAL A 147 18.93 5.67 12.53
N GLY A 148 18.38 6.76 12.00
CA GLY A 148 18.61 8.11 12.47
C GLY A 148 17.38 8.72 13.13
N ALA A 149 17.46 10.02 13.41
CA ALA A 149 16.32 10.80 13.89
C ALA A 149 15.07 10.72 12.97
N PRO A 150 15.18 10.71 11.62
CA PRO A 150 14.01 10.54 10.75
C PRO A 150 13.31 9.20 10.95
N GLU A 151 14.07 8.11 11.05
CA GLU A 151 13.55 6.76 11.25
C GLU A 151 12.89 6.62 12.64
N ARG A 152 13.51 7.16 13.69
CA ARG A 152 12.89 7.22 15.04
C ARG A 152 11.57 8.00 15.03
N ALA A 153 11.51 9.12 14.31
CA ALA A 153 10.27 9.89 14.17
C ALA A 153 9.18 9.11 13.39
N ARG A 154 9.55 8.36 12.35
CA ARG A 154 8.60 7.48 11.63
C ARG A 154 8.07 6.36 12.52
N LEU A 155 8.94 5.70 13.30
CA LEU A 155 8.52 4.70 14.29
C LEU A 155 7.53 5.31 15.30
N PHE A 156 7.83 6.51 15.80
CA PHE A 156 6.94 7.20 16.73
C PHE A 156 5.54 7.39 16.14
N TRP A 157 5.43 7.95 14.94
CA TRP A 157 4.14 8.18 14.30
C TRP A 157 3.42 6.89 13.89
N ALA A 158 4.15 5.85 13.48
CA ALA A 158 3.59 4.53 13.26
C ALA A 158 2.97 3.96 14.55
N THR A 159 3.66 4.12 15.68
CA THR A 159 3.17 3.67 17.00
C THR A 159 1.90 4.43 17.41
N VAL A 160 1.85 5.75 17.18
CA VAL A 160 0.64 6.56 17.41
C VAL A 160 -0.53 6.04 16.58
N LYS A 161 -0.31 5.81 15.28
CA LYS A 161 -1.33 5.33 14.34
C LYS A 161 -1.86 3.94 14.70
N VAL A 162 -1.00 3.03 15.19
CA VAL A 162 -1.42 1.71 15.70
C VAL A 162 -2.35 1.86 16.90
N LEU A 163 -2.01 2.74 17.85
CA LEU A 163 -2.86 2.96 19.04
C LEU A 163 -4.22 3.58 18.67
N GLU A 164 -4.24 4.48 17.69
CA GLU A 164 -5.47 5.08 17.15
C GLU A 164 -6.32 4.10 16.35
N TRP A 165 -5.67 3.21 15.59
CA TRP A 165 -6.34 2.15 14.87
C TRP A 165 -6.97 1.14 15.84
N GLU A 166 -6.21 0.72 16.87
CA GLU A 166 -6.70 -0.23 17.87
C GLU A 166 -7.86 0.35 18.68
N SER A 167 -7.83 1.64 19.05
CA SER A 167 -8.91 2.26 19.82
C SER A 167 -10.21 2.43 19.03
N ARG A 168 -10.13 2.55 17.70
CA ARG A 168 -11.31 2.71 16.83
C ARG A 168 -11.79 1.39 16.22
N THR A 169 -10.97 0.34 16.23
CA THR A 169 -11.31 -0.97 15.65
C THR A 169 -12.07 -1.83 16.68
N PRO A 170 -13.36 -2.13 16.47
CA PRO A 170 -14.17 -2.80 17.49
C PRO A 170 -13.74 -4.24 17.80
N ASP A 171 -13.26 -4.98 16.79
CA ASP A 171 -12.79 -6.37 16.93
C ASP A 171 -11.56 -6.62 16.04
N PRO A 172 -10.35 -6.27 16.51
CA PRO A 172 -9.11 -6.55 15.79
C PRO A 172 -8.85 -8.04 15.58
N ASP A 173 -9.35 -8.90 16.47
CA ASP A 173 -9.11 -10.33 16.40
C ASP A 173 -9.87 -10.95 15.22
N ALA A 174 -11.10 -10.49 14.94
CA ALA A 174 -11.85 -10.87 13.75
C ALA A 174 -11.14 -10.49 12.44
N LEU A 175 -10.32 -9.42 12.43
CA LEU A 175 -9.60 -8.96 11.24
C LEU A 175 -8.35 -9.80 10.92
N THR A 176 -7.82 -10.55 11.89
CA THR A 176 -6.62 -11.40 11.68
C THR A 176 -6.81 -12.39 10.52
N GLY A 177 -8.00 -12.99 10.40
CA GLY A 177 -8.29 -13.96 9.33
C GLY A 177 -8.20 -13.32 7.95
N ARG A 178 -8.85 -12.17 7.77
CA ARG A 178 -8.88 -11.45 6.49
C ARG A 178 -7.51 -10.87 6.14
N ILE A 179 -6.94 -10.07 7.03
CA ILE A 179 -5.73 -9.29 6.72
C ILE A 179 -4.49 -10.20 6.64
N LEU A 180 -4.34 -11.13 7.59
CA LEU A 180 -3.19 -12.05 7.61
C LEU A 180 -3.43 -13.30 6.75
N HIS A 181 -4.51 -13.34 5.97
CA HIS A 181 -4.81 -14.42 5.03
C HIS A 181 -4.84 -15.81 5.67
N LEU A 182 -5.43 -15.90 6.86
CA LEU A 182 -5.58 -17.15 7.60
C LEU A 182 -6.90 -17.82 7.22
N ASP A 183 -6.97 -19.15 7.31
CA ASP A 183 -8.21 -19.91 7.04
C ASP A 183 -9.38 -19.50 7.95
N ARG A 184 -9.07 -18.99 9.15
CA ARG A 184 -10.03 -18.47 10.13
C ARG A 184 -9.36 -17.38 10.98
N PRO A 185 -10.13 -16.47 11.58
CA PRO A 185 -9.61 -15.56 12.59
C PRO A 185 -8.87 -16.32 13.71
N ASP A 186 -7.74 -15.75 14.14
CA ASP A 186 -6.90 -16.29 15.20
C ASP A 186 -6.42 -15.15 16.13
N PRO A 187 -7.05 -14.99 17.32
CA PRO A 187 -6.65 -13.98 18.30
C PRO A 187 -5.18 -14.06 18.72
N ALA A 188 -4.55 -15.25 18.64
CA ALA A 188 -3.13 -15.40 18.97
C ALA A 188 -2.20 -14.65 18.00
N ARG A 189 -2.70 -14.28 16.81
CA ARG A 189 -1.99 -13.53 15.78
C ARG A 189 -2.24 -12.03 15.84
N ARG A 190 -2.96 -11.52 16.84
CA ARG A 190 -3.16 -10.08 17.05
C ARG A 190 -1.84 -9.28 17.11
N PRO A 191 -0.77 -9.74 17.79
CA PRO A 191 0.50 -9.01 17.77
C PRO A 191 1.08 -8.83 16.37
N GLU A 192 0.94 -9.84 15.51
CA GLU A 192 1.39 -9.77 14.11
C GLU A 192 0.55 -8.81 13.27
N LEU A 193 -0.77 -8.78 13.50
CA LEU A 193 -1.63 -7.78 12.87
C LEU A 193 -1.23 -6.36 13.28
N LEU A 194 -0.97 -6.11 14.57
CA LEU A 194 -0.53 -4.79 15.04
C LEU A 194 0.85 -4.41 14.49
N ASP A 195 1.76 -5.38 14.35
CA ASP A 195 3.05 -5.17 13.70
C ASP A 195 2.91 -4.83 12.21
N LEU A 196 1.98 -5.47 11.51
CA LEU A 196 1.66 -5.17 10.12
C LEU A 196 1.07 -3.75 10.00
N VAL A 197 0.12 -3.38 10.87
CA VAL A 197 -0.46 -2.03 10.90
C VAL A 197 0.62 -0.97 11.17
N ALA A 198 1.58 -1.25 12.04
CA ALA A 198 2.72 -0.36 12.29
C ALA A 198 3.57 -0.17 11.02
N GLN A 199 3.92 -1.28 10.35
CA GLN A 199 4.67 -1.27 9.09
C GLN A 199 3.92 -0.50 7.99
N ALA A 200 2.61 -0.73 7.86
CA ALA A 200 1.72 -0.09 6.91
C ALA A 200 1.65 1.43 7.14
N ALA A 201 1.41 1.84 8.39
CA ALA A 201 1.37 3.23 8.80
C ALA A 201 2.68 3.97 8.54
N ALA A 202 3.82 3.28 8.69
CA ALA A 202 5.15 3.86 8.48
C ALA A 202 5.45 4.19 7.02
N VAL A 203 4.86 3.46 6.06
CA VAL A 203 5.02 3.68 4.62
C VAL A 203 3.82 4.41 3.99
N GLY A 204 2.84 4.81 4.79
CA GLY A 204 1.69 5.61 4.35
C GLY A 204 0.55 4.83 3.72
N VAL A 205 0.43 3.54 4.01
CA VAL A 205 -0.77 2.75 3.66
C VAL A 205 -1.95 3.19 4.50
N ASP A 206 -3.15 3.25 3.90
CA ASP A 206 -4.38 3.51 4.66
C ASP A 206 -4.70 2.30 5.56
N VAL A 207 -4.47 2.46 6.85
CA VAL A 207 -4.69 1.41 7.86
C VAL A 207 -6.18 1.19 8.17
N ASP A 208 -7.05 2.12 7.79
CA ASP A 208 -8.49 1.97 7.96
C ASP A 208 -9.13 1.21 6.77
N ASN A 209 -8.37 1.00 5.68
CA ASN A 209 -8.77 0.20 4.54
C ASN A 209 -8.25 -1.25 4.65
N PRO A 210 -9.11 -2.25 4.96
CA PRO A 210 -8.68 -3.63 5.13
C PRO A 210 -8.13 -4.26 3.84
N THR A 211 -8.55 -3.79 2.66
CA THR A 211 -8.05 -4.28 1.37
C THR A 211 -6.61 -3.82 1.15
N GLU A 212 -6.29 -2.57 1.48
CA GLU A 212 -4.90 -2.08 1.41
C GLU A 212 -3.99 -2.76 2.45
N LEU A 213 -4.49 -3.04 3.65
CA LEU A 213 -3.75 -3.81 4.66
C LEU A 213 -3.50 -5.26 4.20
N GLY A 214 -4.50 -5.92 3.61
CA GLY A 214 -4.36 -7.27 3.05
C GLY A 214 -3.34 -7.30 1.91
N ALA A 215 -3.42 -6.37 0.96
CA ALA A 215 -2.44 -6.22 -0.10
C ALA A 215 -1.02 -5.94 0.45
N PHE A 216 -0.90 -5.07 1.45
CA PHE A 216 0.37 -4.79 2.09
C PHE A 216 0.95 -6.02 2.81
N HIS A 217 0.11 -6.83 3.47
CA HIS A 217 0.54 -8.13 4.01
C HIS A 217 1.15 -9.02 2.94
N LEU A 218 0.50 -9.17 1.78
CA LEU A 218 1.05 -9.96 0.67
C LEU A 218 2.37 -9.39 0.14
N GLU A 219 2.50 -8.07 0.07
CA GLU A 219 3.77 -7.40 -0.25
C GLU A 219 4.85 -7.75 0.78
N THR A 220 4.52 -7.74 2.07
CA THR A 220 5.45 -8.10 3.15
C THR A 220 5.95 -9.55 3.05
N LEU A 221 5.12 -10.43 2.49
CA LEU A 221 5.41 -11.84 2.19
C LEU A 221 6.17 -12.04 0.87
N GLY A 222 6.44 -10.95 0.14
CA GLY A 222 7.25 -10.97 -1.08
C GLY A 222 6.45 -11.17 -2.36
N ALA A 223 5.15 -10.85 -2.38
CA ALA A 223 4.34 -10.89 -3.61
C ALA A 223 4.97 -10.10 -4.77
N LEU A 224 5.64 -8.98 -4.44
CA LEU A 224 6.34 -8.10 -5.38
C LEU A 224 7.88 -8.31 -5.41
N ALA A 225 8.41 -9.32 -4.73
CA ALA A 225 9.85 -9.60 -4.72
C ALA A 225 10.39 -10.00 -6.10
N PRO A 226 11.66 -9.75 -6.44
CA PRO A 226 12.24 -10.12 -7.74
C PRO A 226 12.03 -11.59 -8.14
N ARG A 227 11.96 -12.51 -7.16
CA ARG A 227 11.74 -13.95 -7.40
C ARG A 227 10.34 -14.29 -7.96
N THR A 228 9.38 -13.38 -7.85
CA THR A 228 8.06 -13.54 -8.46
C THR A 228 8.01 -12.97 -9.87
N GLN A 229 9.06 -12.32 -10.37
CA GLN A 229 9.05 -11.74 -11.71
C GLN A 229 9.03 -12.84 -12.79
N LEU A 230 8.17 -12.65 -13.78
CA LEU A 230 8.29 -13.29 -15.09
C LEU A 230 9.21 -12.41 -15.93
N LEU A 231 10.09 -13.02 -16.72
CA LEU A 231 11.07 -12.29 -17.55
C LEU A 231 10.82 -12.60 -19.01
N ASP A 232 11.18 -11.70 -19.93
CA ASP A 232 11.27 -12.00 -21.35
C ASP A 232 12.63 -12.67 -21.70
N PRO A 233 12.89 -13.04 -22.97
CA PRO A 233 14.18 -13.62 -23.38
C PRO A 233 15.39 -12.69 -23.19
N ASN A 234 15.17 -11.38 -23.05
CA ASN A 234 16.21 -10.38 -22.81
C ASN A 234 16.41 -10.10 -21.31
N GLY A 235 15.67 -10.78 -20.42
CA GLY A 235 15.73 -10.58 -18.98
C GLY A 235 14.91 -9.38 -18.48
N VAL A 236 14.07 -8.79 -19.32
CA VAL A 236 13.18 -7.68 -18.94
C VAL A 236 11.98 -8.26 -18.19
N PRO A 237 11.64 -7.76 -16.97
CA PRO A 237 10.47 -8.24 -16.25
C PRO A 237 9.16 -7.95 -17.01
N THR A 238 8.33 -8.96 -17.26
CA THR A 238 7.07 -8.91 -18.04
C THR A 238 5.83 -9.25 -17.24
N GLY A 239 5.96 -9.54 -15.94
CA GLY A 239 4.82 -10.00 -15.18
C GLY A 239 5.16 -10.51 -13.78
N ARG A 240 4.13 -11.05 -13.12
CA ARG A 240 4.23 -11.73 -11.84
C ARG A 240 3.80 -13.18 -11.93
N ARG A 241 4.55 -14.03 -11.25
CA ARG A 241 4.23 -15.42 -10.96
C ARG A 241 3.88 -15.55 -9.50
N TRP A 242 2.63 -15.91 -9.26
CA TRP A 242 2.07 -16.25 -7.97
C TRP A 242 1.55 -17.70 -7.97
N SER A 243 2.21 -18.57 -8.73
CA SER A 243 1.93 -19.99 -8.86
C SER A 243 3.11 -20.85 -8.35
N PRO A 244 2.92 -22.14 -8.04
CA PRO A 244 3.99 -23.02 -7.59
C PRO A 244 5.19 -23.04 -8.55
N THR A 245 6.40 -23.01 -8.00
CA THR A 245 7.65 -23.01 -8.76
C THR A 245 8.14 -24.45 -9.00
N PRO A 246 8.31 -24.91 -10.26
CA PRO A 246 9.15 -26.07 -10.53
C PRO A 246 10.62 -25.75 -10.18
N PRO A 247 11.41 -26.70 -9.67
CA PRO A 247 12.77 -26.45 -9.15
C PRO A 247 13.75 -25.74 -10.09
N ASN A 248 13.50 -25.75 -11.42
CA ASN A 248 14.38 -25.19 -12.45
C ASN A 248 13.72 -24.10 -13.33
N ALA A 249 12.59 -23.52 -12.91
CA ALA A 249 11.84 -22.60 -13.77
C ALA A 249 12.25 -21.13 -13.53
N ALA A 250 13.19 -20.64 -14.35
CA ALA A 250 13.16 -19.24 -14.79
C ALA A 250 12.20 -19.17 -15.98
N PRO A 251 10.94 -18.71 -15.82
CA PRO A 251 10.00 -18.70 -16.92
C PRO A 251 10.32 -17.44 -17.71
N THR A 252 11.27 -17.56 -18.63
CA THR A 252 11.26 -16.71 -19.82
C THR A 252 9.86 -16.84 -20.43
N THR A 253 9.17 -15.72 -20.63
CA THR A 253 7.78 -15.66 -21.07
C THR A 253 7.62 -14.80 -22.31
N LEU A 254 6.63 -15.15 -23.13
CA LEU A 254 6.16 -14.31 -24.23
C LEU A 254 4.64 -14.19 -24.17
N THR A 255 4.13 -13.00 -24.47
CA THR A 255 2.69 -12.69 -24.50
C THR A 255 2.20 -12.38 -25.91
N ASP A 256 3.02 -12.63 -26.94
CA ASP A 256 2.71 -12.36 -28.35
C ASP A 256 1.84 -13.44 -29.02
N ARG A 257 1.63 -14.56 -28.34
CA ARG A 257 0.89 -15.73 -28.82
C ARG A 257 0.26 -16.51 -27.67
N VAL A 258 -0.78 -17.28 -27.98
CA VAL A 258 -1.42 -18.24 -27.09
C VAL A 258 -1.36 -19.62 -27.72
N VAL A 259 -0.97 -20.64 -26.96
CA VAL A 259 -1.08 -22.04 -27.36
C VAL A 259 -2.52 -22.50 -27.16
N VAL A 260 -3.12 -23.05 -28.20
CA VAL A 260 -4.44 -23.69 -28.12
C VAL A 260 -4.23 -25.15 -27.73
N ALA A 261 -4.80 -25.54 -26.60
CA ALA A 261 -4.73 -26.89 -26.08
C ALA A 261 -6.05 -27.64 -26.32
N ALA A 262 -5.95 -28.94 -26.58
CA ALA A 262 -7.10 -29.85 -26.64
C ALA A 262 -6.89 -31.03 -25.69
N PRO A 263 -7.95 -31.64 -25.14
CA PRO A 263 -7.83 -32.83 -24.32
C PRO A 263 -7.23 -33.99 -25.13
N GLN A 264 -6.40 -34.80 -24.48
CA GLN A 264 -5.79 -36.00 -25.08
C GLN A 264 -6.50 -37.27 -24.60
N GLN A 265 -6.61 -38.27 -25.49
CA GLN A 265 -7.04 -39.63 -25.13
C GLN A 265 -6.06 -40.20 -24.10
N GLY A 266 -6.54 -40.57 -22.91
CA GLY A 266 -5.70 -41.02 -21.79
C GLY A 266 -5.43 -39.95 -20.71
N GLY A 267 -6.00 -38.75 -20.85
CA GLY A 267 -5.86 -37.66 -19.88
C GLY A 267 -4.75 -36.67 -20.25
N GLY A 268 -4.84 -35.46 -19.69
CA GLY A 268 -3.93 -34.35 -20.01
C GLY A 268 -4.33 -33.56 -21.27
N TYR A 269 -3.45 -32.63 -21.66
CA TYR A 269 -3.67 -31.69 -22.74
C TYR A 269 -2.54 -31.75 -23.77
N ARG A 270 -2.89 -31.65 -25.05
CA ARG A 270 -1.94 -31.52 -26.16
C ARG A 270 -2.11 -30.18 -26.85
N ALA A 271 -1.01 -29.57 -27.25
CA ALA A 271 -1.04 -28.39 -28.12
C ALA A 271 -1.59 -28.79 -29.50
N VAL A 272 -2.58 -28.06 -29.99
CA VAL A 272 -3.20 -28.27 -31.32
C VAL A 272 -3.01 -27.09 -32.26
N GLY A 273 -2.56 -25.94 -31.75
CA GLY A 273 -2.29 -24.76 -32.56
C GLY A 273 -1.70 -23.60 -31.75
N GLN A 274 -1.41 -22.51 -32.44
CA GLN A 274 -1.06 -21.23 -31.84
C GLN A 274 -1.88 -20.13 -32.50
N GLU A 275 -2.34 -19.17 -31.70
CA GLU A 275 -3.11 -18.02 -32.15
C GLU A 275 -2.49 -16.72 -31.61
N ARG A 276 -2.75 -15.60 -32.30
CA ARG A 276 -2.42 -14.27 -31.78
C ARG A 276 -3.49 -13.85 -30.77
N PRO A 277 -3.13 -13.49 -29.53
CA PRO A 277 -4.10 -13.04 -28.55
C PRO A 277 -4.61 -11.62 -28.85
N PRO A 278 -5.75 -11.24 -28.24
CA PRO A 278 -6.36 -9.94 -28.50
C PRO A 278 -5.52 -8.75 -27.96
N TRP A 279 -4.72 -8.93 -26.89
CA TRP A 279 -3.80 -7.90 -26.37
C TRP A 279 -2.52 -7.72 -27.21
N SER A 280 -2.24 -8.60 -28.18
CA SER A 280 -1.04 -8.50 -29.02
C SER A 280 -1.33 -7.80 -30.34
N ALA A 281 -1.80 -6.55 -30.25
CA ALA A 281 -1.99 -5.70 -31.42
C ALA A 281 -0.63 -5.33 -32.05
N PRO A 282 -0.50 -5.26 -33.39
CA PRO A 282 0.72 -4.79 -34.04
C PRO A 282 1.13 -3.38 -33.54
N GLY A 283 2.36 -3.23 -33.07
CA GLY A 283 2.86 -1.96 -32.52
C GLY A 283 2.42 -1.67 -31.08
N GLY A 284 1.63 -2.55 -30.44
CA GLY A 284 1.27 -2.46 -29.03
C GLY A 284 2.41 -2.85 -28.10
N SER A 285 2.32 -2.43 -26.83
CA SER A 285 3.30 -2.83 -25.81
C SER A 285 3.04 -4.28 -25.39
N PRO A 286 4.09 -5.07 -25.04
CA PRO A 286 3.89 -6.39 -24.47
C PRO A 286 3.04 -6.32 -23.20
N ALA A 287 1.99 -7.15 -23.14
CA ALA A 287 1.10 -7.19 -21.99
C ALA A 287 1.83 -7.66 -20.72
N TYR A 288 1.39 -7.16 -19.57
CA TYR A 288 1.86 -7.54 -18.25
C TYR A 288 1.15 -8.79 -17.76
N LEU A 289 1.88 -9.90 -17.61
CA LEU A 289 1.29 -11.21 -17.32
C LEU A 289 1.22 -11.49 -15.81
N VAL A 290 0.04 -11.82 -15.29
CA VAL A 290 -0.13 -12.36 -13.94
C VAL A 290 -0.46 -13.84 -14.04
N TRP A 291 0.47 -14.70 -13.65
CA TRP A 291 0.28 -16.14 -13.65
C TRP A 291 0.04 -16.68 -12.24
N ALA A 292 -1.16 -17.20 -12.02
CA ALA A 292 -1.56 -17.79 -10.74
C ALA A 292 -2.58 -18.92 -10.94
N GLY A 293 -2.83 -19.69 -9.88
CA GLY A 293 -4.03 -20.53 -9.81
C GLY A 293 -5.24 -19.70 -9.37
N GLY A 294 -6.37 -20.36 -9.16
CA GLY A 294 -7.60 -19.74 -8.65
C GLY A 294 -8.75 -19.91 -9.62
N GLY A 295 -9.66 -18.94 -9.59
CA GLY A 295 -10.89 -18.93 -10.37
C GLY A 295 -11.49 -17.53 -10.44
N ARG A 296 -12.80 -17.49 -10.62
CA ARG A 296 -13.58 -16.27 -10.75
C ARG A 296 -13.69 -15.46 -9.45
N ASP A 297 -13.76 -16.16 -8.32
CA ASP A 297 -14.00 -15.55 -7.01
C ASP A 297 -12.71 -15.15 -6.27
N HIS A 298 -11.59 -15.80 -6.57
CA HIS A 298 -10.30 -15.51 -5.96
C HIS A 298 -9.12 -15.93 -6.83
N LEU A 299 -7.98 -15.29 -6.60
CA LEU A 299 -6.68 -15.74 -7.04
C LEU A 299 -6.08 -16.66 -5.97
N LEU A 300 -5.56 -17.83 -6.36
CA LEU A 300 -4.79 -18.67 -5.44
C LEU A 300 -3.32 -18.27 -5.52
N MET A 301 -2.87 -17.50 -4.54
CA MET A 301 -1.53 -16.94 -4.50
C MET A 301 -0.58 -17.93 -3.82
N THR A 302 0.54 -18.25 -4.49
CA THR A 302 1.65 -19.02 -3.94
C THR A 302 2.92 -18.18 -4.00
N LEU A 303 3.53 -17.90 -2.85
CA LEU A 303 4.71 -17.05 -2.74
C LEU A 303 5.97 -17.83 -2.33
N PRO A 304 7.17 -17.28 -2.56
CA PRO A 304 8.39 -17.79 -1.95
C PRO A 304 8.24 -17.93 -0.43
N GLY A 305 8.83 -18.96 0.16
CA GLY A 305 8.67 -19.25 1.60
C GLY A 305 7.47 -20.12 1.95
N GLY A 306 6.68 -20.57 0.96
CA GLY A 306 5.64 -21.59 1.14
C GLY A 306 4.26 -21.03 1.49
N PHE A 307 4.11 -19.70 1.54
CA PHE A 307 2.81 -19.08 1.71
C PHE A 307 1.87 -19.45 0.56
N ARG A 308 0.64 -19.82 0.93
CA ARG A 308 -0.42 -20.16 -0.01
C ARG A 308 -1.77 -19.75 0.58
N ALA A 309 -2.48 -18.85 -0.09
CA ALA A 309 -3.78 -18.39 0.34
C ALA A 309 -4.70 -18.04 -0.84
N ARG A 310 -6.00 -18.01 -0.56
CA ARG A 310 -6.99 -17.37 -1.45
C ARG A 310 -6.90 -15.87 -1.25
N VAL A 311 -6.72 -15.13 -2.34
CA VAL A 311 -6.59 -13.67 -2.35
C VAL A 311 -7.73 -13.09 -3.17
N PRO A 312 -8.52 -12.15 -2.64
CA PRO A 312 -9.59 -11.50 -3.38
C PRO A 312 -9.01 -10.52 -4.42
N TYR A 313 -9.75 -10.27 -5.50
CA TYR A 313 -9.24 -9.49 -6.63
C TYR A 313 -9.06 -8.00 -6.35
N ASP A 314 -9.70 -7.46 -5.31
CA ASP A 314 -9.47 -6.09 -4.82
C ASP A 314 -8.06 -5.96 -4.23
N GLU A 315 -7.61 -6.92 -3.44
CA GLU A 315 -6.23 -6.95 -2.94
C GLU A 315 -5.20 -7.20 -4.06
N VAL A 316 -5.56 -7.99 -5.08
CA VAL A 316 -4.75 -8.15 -6.29
C VAL A 316 -4.63 -6.82 -7.05
N ALA A 317 -5.71 -6.06 -7.17
CA ALA A 317 -5.72 -4.77 -7.82
C ALA A 317 -4.79 -3.78 -7.09
N GLU A 318 -4.89 -3.70 -5.76
CA GLU A 318 -4.00 -2.89 -4.91
C GLU A 318 -2.52 -3.29 -5.06
N LEU A 319 -2.22 -4.60 -5.05
CA LEU A 319 -0.86 -5.09 -5.26
C LEU A 319 -0.29 -4.68 -6.62
N LEU A 320 -1.09 -4.80 -7.69
CA LEU A 320 -0.66 -4.44 -9.04
C LEU A 320 -0.51 -2.92 -9.21
N ALA A 321 -1.38 -2.13 -8.59
CA ALA A 321 -1.27 -0.68 -8.56
C ALA A 321 0.03 -0.20 -7.88
N ARG A 322 0.56 -0.98 -6.94
CA ARG A 322 1.82 -0.70 -6.24
C ARG A 322 3.04 -1.38 -6.88
N ASP A 323 2.86 -2.19 -7.91
CA ASP A 323 3.96 -2.96 -8.49
C ASP A 323 4.99 -2.05 -9.17
N PRO A 324 6.23 -1.95 -8.65
CA PRO A 324 7.24 -1.05 -9.20
C PRO A 324 7.62 -1.41 -10.64
N VAL A 325 7.44 -2.67 -11.05
CA VAL A 325 7.70 -3.11 -12.43
C VAL A 325 6.59 -2.64 -13.36
N LEU A 326 5.32 -2.81 -12.97
CA LEU A 326 4.19 -2.38 -13.78
C LEU A 326 4.16 -0.85 -13.91
N ASN A 327 4.49 -0.13 -12.83
CA ASN A 327 4.49 1.33 -12.79
C ASN A 327 5.60 1.99 -13.62
N THR A 328 6.59 1.24 -14.09
CA THR A 328 7.56 1.74 -15.08
C THR A 328 7.05 1.68 -16.52
N ARG A 329 5.91 1.02 -16.77
CA ARG A 329 5.34 0.83 -18.11
C ARG A 329 4.28 1.89 -18.42
N PRO A 330 4.13 2.29 -19.70
CA PRO A 330 3.10 3.25 -20.09
C PRO A 330 1.70 2.77 -19.68
N GLN A 331 0.93 3.63 -19.03
CA GLN A 331 -0.40 3.29 -18.50
C GLN A 331 -1.38 2.90 -19.62
N ASP A 332 -1.43 3.71 -20.67
CA ASP A 332 -2.45 3.62 -21.72
C ASP A 332 -2.23 2.50 -22.73
N THR A 333 -1.02 1.92 -22.79
CA THR A 333 -0.66 0.94 -23.84
C THR A 333 -0.26 -0.42 -23.31
N THR A 334 -0.11 -0.58 -21.99
CA THR A 334 0.22 -1.87 -21.39
C THR A 334 -1.02 -2.45 -20.73
N ASP A 335 -1.57 -3.47 -21.38
CA ASP A 335 -2.64 -4.30 -20.85
C ASP A 335 -2.12 -5.26 -19.77
N VAL A 336 -2.98 -5.63 -18.83
CA VAL A 336 -2.73 -6.70 -17.86
C VAL A 336 -3.44 -7.97 -18.33
N VAL A 337 -2.77 -9.13 -18.25
CA VAL A 337 -3.34 -10.44 -18.59
C VAL A 337 -3.35 -11.31 -17.34
N LEU A 338 -4.55 -11.62 -16.84
CA LEU A 338 -4.76 -12.59 -15.76
C LEU A 338 -4.78 -14.01 -16.35
N ALA A 339 -3.61 -14.65 -16.35
CA ALA A 339 -3.48 -16.08 -16.67
C ALA A 339 -3.89 -16.94 -15.47
N VAL A 340 -5.16 -16.80 -15.09
CA VAL A 340 -5.84 -17.52 -14.01
C VAL A 340 -6.96 -18.38 -14.63
N PRO A 341 -7.05 -19.69 -14.31
CA PRO A 341 -8.06 -20.56 -14.91
C PRO A 341 -9.48 -20.04 -14.66
N LYS A 342 -10.29 -19.90 -15.72
CA LYS A 342 -11.72 -19.56 -15.62
C LYS A 342 -12.02 -18.31 -14.78
N ALA A 343 -11.16 -17.30 -14.86
CA ALA A 343 -11.34 -16.06 -14.12
C ALA A 343 -12.45 -15.18 -14.71
N ALA A 344 -12.66 -15.23 -16.04
CA ALA A 344 -13.74 -14.48 -16.67
C ALA A 344 -15.08 -15.25 -16.54
N PRO A 345 -16.22 -14.53 -16.40
CA PRO A 345 -17.54 -15.14 -16.46
C PRO A 345 -17.76 -15.88 -17.79
N ALA A 346 -18.35 -17.08 -17.72
CA ALA A 346 -18.97 -17.66 -18.91
C ALA A 346 -20.13 -16.74 -19.34
N ALA A 347 -20.27 -16.48 -20.65
CA ALA A 347 -21.39 -15.69 -21.17
C ALA A 347 -22.71 -16.24 -20.62
N ALA A 348 -23.44 -15.42 -19.86
CA ALA A 348 -24.60 -15.88 -19.11
C ALA A 348 -25.70 -16.39 -20.06
N THR A 349 -26.05 -17.67 -19.94
CA THR A 349 -27.29 -18.24 -20.48
C THR A 349 -28.26 -18.52 -19.33
N GLY A 350 -28.87 -17.48 -18.77
CA GLY A 350 -29.94 -17.62 -17.77
C GLY A 350 -30.04 -16.45 -16.78
N PRO A 351 -31.20 -16.27 -16.12
CA PRO A 351 -31.37 -15.23 -15.10
C PRO A 351 -30.49 -15.52 -13.89
N ALA A 352 -29.84 -14.48 -13.36
CA ALA A 352 -28.92 -14.56 -12.23
C ALA A 352 -29.60 -15.17 -11.01
N ALA A 353 -29.12 -16.34 -10.57
CA ALA A 353 -29.47 -16.88 -9.26
C ALA A 353 -28.76 -16.04 -8.19
N GLY A 354 -29.52 -15.57 -7.19
CA GLY A 354 -29.01 -14.74 -6.10
C GLY A 354 -27.90 -15.43 -5.32
N GLY A 355 -26.67 -14.98 -5.56
CA GLY A 355 -25.48 -15.23 -4.76
C GLY A 355 -24.77 -13.90 -4.51
N THR A 356 -23.78 -13.90 -3.60
CA THR A 356 -22.89 -12.75 -3.30
C THR A 356 -22.49 -12.01 -4.58
N PRO A 357 -22.40 -10.65 -4.55
CA PRO A 357 -22.11 -9.86 -5.74
C PRO A 357 -20.88 -10.45 -6.42
N ASP A 358 -21.10 -10.85 -7.67
CA ASP A 358 -20.14 -11.58 -8.46
C ASP A 358 -19.08 -10.57 -8.91
N THR A 359 -18.02 -10.43 -8.10
CA THR A 359 -16.97 -9.45 -8.35
C THR A 359 -16.24 -9.83 -9.62
N ASP A 360 -16.48 -9.09 -10.70
CA ASP A 360 -15.79 -9.28 -11.97
C ASP A 360 -14.29 -8.94 -11.80
N PRO A 361 -13.39 -9.94 -11.87
CA PRO A 361 -11.96 -9.72 -11.68
C PRO A 361 -11.37 -8.69 -12.63
N GLN A 362 -11.92 -8.61 -13.84
CA GLN A 362 -11.44 -7.69 -14.87
C GLN A 362 -11.77 -6.26 -14.48
N ALA A 363 -13.03 -6.00 -14.12
CA ALA A 363 -13.50 -4.68 -13.71
C ALA A 363 -12.74 -4.17 -12.48
N VAL A 364 -12.52 -5.02 -11.49
CA VAL A 364 -11.82 -4.63 -10.25
C VAL A 364 -10.35 -4.31 -10.49
N VAL A 365 -9.63 -5.21 -11.18
CA VAL A 365 -8.21 -4.98 -11.47
C VAL A 365 -8.05 -3.81 -12.45
N SER A 366 -8.99 -3.61 -13.38
CA SER A 366 -8.96 -2.48 -14.30
C SER A 366 -9.16 -1.16 -13.56
N ALA A 367 -10.11 -1.10 -12.62
CA ALA A 367 -10.34 0.08 -11.80
C ALA A 367 -9.13 0.43 -10.93
N GLY A 368 -8.48 -0.57 -10.31
CA GLY A 368 -7.31 -0.32 -9.45
C GLY A 368 -6.03 0.03 -10.21
N THR A 369 -5.83 -0.55 -11.41
CA THR A 369 -4.60 -0.31 -12.19
C THR A 369 -4.73 0.78 -13.25
N GLY A 370 -5.96 1.18 -13.60
CA GLY A 370 -6.26 2.09 -14.70
C GLY A 370 -5.84 1.54 -16.07
N ARG A 371 -5.88 0.21 -16.25
CA ARG A 371 -5.43 -0.51 -17.46
C ARG A 371 -6.51 -1.46 -17.96
N THR A 372 -6.46 -1.82 -19.24
CA THR A 372 -7.26 -2.92 -19.79
C THR A 372 -6.82 -4.24 -19.14
N VAL A 373 -7.77 -5.06 -18.71
CA VAL A 373 -7.47 -6.34 -18.03
C VAL A 373 -8.11 -7.51 -18.77
N TRP A 374 -7.28 -8.40 -19.29
CA TRP A 374 -7.74 -9.61 -19.96
C TRP A 374 -7.84 -10.79 -19.00
N ALA A 375 -8.98 -11.48 -18.99
CA ALA A 375 -9.17 -12.73 -18.26
C ALA A 375 -9.81 -13.80 -19.16
N SER A 376 -9.57 -15.08 -18.84
CA SER A 376 -10.04 -16.19 -19.66
C SER A 376 -11.28 -16.87 -19.10
N GLN A 377 -12.24 -17.21 -19.97
CA GLN A 377 -13.38 -18.09 -19.70
C GLN A 377 -12.97 -19.57 -19.62
N GLY A 378 -11.94 -19.95 -20.39
CA GLY A 378 -11.36 -21.28 -20.40
C GLY A 378 -10.29 -21.49 -19.34
N SER A 379 -9.79 -22.72 -19.22
CA SER A 379 -8.68 -23.03 -18.32
C SER A 379 -7.35 -22.56 -18.93
N VAL A 380 -6.59 -21.77 -18.19
CA VAL A 380 -5.28 -21.25 -18.62
C VAL A 380 -4.16 -21.87 -17.80
N SER A 381 -3.05 -22.18 -18.46
CA SER A 381 -1.75 -22.46 -17.84
C SER A 381 -0.64 -21.79 -18.66
N LEU A 382 0.63 -22.00 -18.31
CA LEU A 382 1.74 -21.65 -19.20
C LEU A 382 2.35 -22.93 -19.78
N ALA A 383 2.63 -22.91 -21.09
CA ALA A 383 3.30 -24.01 -21.78
C ALA A 383 4.62 -23.56 -22.42
N PRO A 384 5.70 -24.35 -22.32
CA PRO A 384 6.95 -24.04 -23.00
C PRO A 384 6.78 -24.24 -24.51
N THR A 385 7.37 -23.35 -25.32
CA THR A 385 7.29 -23.40 -26.78
C THR A 385 8.65 -23.21 -27.45
N GLY A 386 8.89 -23.92 -28.56
CA GLY A 386 10.11 -23.74 -29.36
C GLY A 386 11.43 -24.22 -28.71
N PRO A 387 12.56 -24.04 -29.40
CA PRO A 387 13.87 -24.54 -28.96
C PRO A 387 14.44 -23.80 -27.74
N SER A 388 14.19 -22.49 -27.63
CA SER A 388 14.54 -21.67 -26.46
C SER A 388 13.57 -21.82 -25.28
N ARG A 389 12.48 -22.58 -25.47
CA ARG A 389 11.44 -22.89 -24.48
C ARG A 389 10.85 -21.70 -23.70
N PRO A 390 10.59 -20.51 -24.29
CA PRO A 390 9.75 -19.53 -23.62
C PRO A 390 8.37 -20.11 -23.29
N TYR A 391 7.89 -19.76 -22.11
CA TYR A 391 6.55 -20.06 -21.64
C TYR A 391 5.56 -19.05 -22.21
N VAL A 392 4.49 -19.54 -22.82
CA VAL A 392 3.39 -18.71 -23.33
C VAL A 392 2.08 -19.14 -22.69
N PRO A 393 1.08 -18.27 -22.60
CA PRO A 393 -0.25 -18.67 -22.18
C PRO A 393 -0.75 -19.84 -23.03
N SER A 394 -1.22 -20.88 -22.35
CA SER A 394 -1.78 -22.09 -22.93
C SER A 394 -3.22 -22.20 -22.47
N LEU A 395 -4.14 -22.09 -23.42
CA LEU A 395 -5.56 -22.07 -23.17
C LEU A 395 -6.19 -23.38 -23.61
N LEU A 396 -6.96 -24.00 -22.72
CA LEU A 396 -7.99 -24.97 -23.09
C LEU A 396 -9.30 -24.21 -23.35
N PRO A 397 -9.80 -24.19 -24.60
CA PRO A 397 -11.00 -23.43 -24.92
C PRO A 397 -12.22 -23.86 -24.10
N SER A 398 -13.09 -22.90 -23.78
CA SER A 398 -14.32 -23.09 -23.01
C SER A 398 -15.33 -23.98 -23.73
N ALA A 399 -15.29 -23.99 -25.06
CA ALA A 399 -16.14 -24.81 -25.92
C ALA A 399 -15.32 -25.39 -27.11
N PRO A 400 -15.62 -26.63 -27.55
CA PRO A 400 -14.97 -27.21 -28.73
C PRO A 400 -15.13 -26.33 -29.97
N GLY A 401 -14.03 -26.09 -30.71
CA GLY A 401 -14.04 -25.33 -31.96
C GLY A 401 -14.11 -23.79 -31.79
N ARG A 402 -14.19 -23.28 -30.56
CA ARG A 402 -14.09 -21.85 -30.28
C ARG A 402 -12.62 -21.39 -30.43
N PRO A 403 -12.34 -20.29 -31.14
CA PRO A 403 -10.99 -19.73 -31.22
C PRO A 403 -10.50 -19.34 -29.83
N ALA A 404 -9.21 -19.58 -29.54
CA ALA A 404 -8.63 -19.26 -28.24
C ALA A 404 -8.71 -17.77 -27.91
N ALA A 405 -8.57 -16.90 -28.91
CA ALA A 405 -8.74 -15.46 -28.72
C ALA A 405 -10.14 -15.07 -28.22
N ALA A 406 -11.19 -15.83 -28.59
CA ALA A 406 -12.58 -15.52 -28.24
C ALA A 406 -12.96 -15.91 -26.80
N ASP A 407 -12.08 -16.60 -26.08
CA ASP A 407 -12.26 -16.96 -24.67
C ASP A 407 -11.63 -15.94 -23.71
N TRP A 408 -10.91 -14.97 -24.24
CA TRP A 408 -10.42 -13.83 -23.46
C TRP A 408 -11.42 -12.70 -23.54
N ALA A 409 -11.82 -12.19 -22.38
CA ALA A 409 -12.60 -10.97 -22.23
C ALA A 409 -11.68 -9.86 -21.71
N ALA A 410 -12.00 -8.60 -22.04
CA ALA A 410 -11.37 -7.39 -21.50
C ALA A 410 -12.40 -6.58 -20.69
#